data_AF-A0A1Z8TSS0-F1
#
_entry.id   AF-A0A1Z8TSS0-F1
#
_cell.length_a   1.000
_cell.length_b   1.000
_cell.length_c   1.000
_cell.angle_alpha   90.00
_cell.angle_beta   90.00
_cell.angle_gamma   90.00
#
_symmetry.space_group_name_H-M   'P 1'
#
loop_
_entity.id
_entity.type
_entity.pdbx_description
1 polymer ?
#
loop_
_entity_poly.entity_id
_entity_poly.type
_entity_poly.pdbx_seq_one_letter_code
_entity_poly.pdbx_strand_id
1 'polypeptide(L)'
;MANYMSDIKEFSELIASKGETWRGLDAKFAARMRAQNRFQTGLEIAKYTSAIMRQDMNDYDQNPSSYTQSLGCWHGFIGQQKLIAIKKHHGTTNKRYLYLSGWMIAALRSEFGPLPDQSMHEKTSVPALISELYTFLRQADAKYLGELFNAYDRAEEMGF
;
A
#
# COMPACT_ATOMS: atom_id res chain seq x y z
N MET A 1 7.42 10.81 10.46
CA MET A 1 6.37 9.77 10.57
C MET A 1 5.46 10.20 11.71
N ALA A 2 4.14 10.24 11.50
CA ALA A 2 3.22 10.40 12.61
C ALA A 2 3.42 9.22 13.57
N ASN A 3 3.64 9.52 14.84
CA ASN A 3 3.84 8.51 15.87
C ASN A 3 2.44 8.01 16.27
N TYR A 4 2.23 6.69 16.36
CA TYR A 4 0.95 6.13 16.80
C TYR A 4 0.43 6.80 18.09
N MET A 5 1.34 7.11 19.03
CA MET A 5 1.01 7.83 20.26
C MET A 5 0.59 9.29 20.03
N SER A 6 1.15 9.98 19.03
CA SER A 6 0.70 11.34 18.69
C SER A 6 -0.69 11.32 18.08
N ASP A 7 -1.01 10.32 17.26
CA ASP A 7 -2.36 10.18 16.69
C ASP A 7 -3.40 9.90 17.79
N ILE A 8 -3.09 9.05 18.77
CA ILE A 8 -3.97 8.81 19.94
C ILE A 8 -4.23 10.13 20.67
N LYS A 9 -3.18 10.91 20.94
CA LYS A 9 -3.32 12.19 21.62
C LYS A 9 -4.22 13.16 20.84
N GLU A 10 -3.97 13.31 19.53
CA GLU A 10 -4.76 14.17 18.65
C GLU A 10 -6.24 13.77 18.65
N PHE A 11 -6.55 12.48 18.48
CA PHE A 11 -7.92 12.00 18.50
C PHE A 11 -8.57 12.15 19.88
N SER A 12 -7.81 12.00 20.97
CA SER A 12 -8.32 12.20 22.33
C SER A 12 -8.72 13.66 22.57
N GLU A 13 -7.87 14.61 22.14
CA GLU A 13 -8.15 16.04 22.21
C GLU A 13 -9.36 16.41 21.33
N LEU A 14 -9.45 15.84 20.12
CA LEU A 14 -10.58 16.07 19.22
C LEU A 14 -11.89 15.53 19.81
N ILE A 15 -11.92 14.30 20.34
CA ILE A 15 -13.09 13.71 20.98
C ILE A 15 -13.53 14.55 22.17
N ALA A 16 -12.59 14.98 23.02
CA ALA A 16 -12.88 15.86 24.15
C ALA A 16 -13.52 17.20 23.70
N SER A 17 -13.03 17.79 22.60
CA SER A 17 -13.58 19.04 22.06
C SER A 17 -15.03 18.94 21.56
N LYS A 18 -15.51 17.72 21.25
CA LYS A 18 -16.89 17.46 20.81
C LYS A 18 -17.84 17.06 21.95
N GLY A 19 -17.30 16.85 23.15
CA GLY A 19 -18.05 16.54 24.36
C GLY A 19 -18.91 15.27 24.24
N GLU A 20 -20.06 15.28 24.91
CA GLU A 20 -20.96 14.11 25.02
C GLU A 20 -21.40 13.54 23.66
N THR A 21 -21.44 14.36 22.60
CA THR A 21 -21.85 13.89 21.27
C THR A 21 -20.94 12.79 20.70
N TRP A 22 -19.68 12.72 21.16
CA TRP A 22 -18.66 11.78 20.67
C TRP A 22 -18.23 10.75 21.73
N ARG A 23 -18.98 10.60 22.83
CA ARG A 23 -18.64 9.69 23.94
C ARG A 23 -18.44 8.23 23.54
N GLY A 24 -19.04 7.78 22.44
CA GLY A 24 -18.90 6.40 21.93
C GLY A 24 -17.65 6.13 21.10
N LEU A 25 -16.79 7.13 20.88
CA LEU A 25 -15.59 6.99 20.06
C LEU A 25 -14.37 6.65 20.91
N ASP A 26 -13.54 5.74 20.39
CA ASP A 26 -12.27 5.37 21.00
C ASP A 26 -11.09 5.93 20.19
N ALA A 27 -10.26 6.75 20.83
CA ALA A 27 -9.11 7.40 20.22
C ALA A 27 -8.03 6.40 19.76
N LYS A 28 -7.84 5.29 20.50
CA LYS A 28 -6.88 4.22 20.17
C LYS A 28 -7.30 3.52 18.89
N PHE A 29 -8.58 3.21 18.73
CA PHE A 29 -9.11 2.62 17.49
C PHE A 29 -9.08 3.59 16.31
N ALA A 30 -9.42 4.86 16.50
CA ALA A 30 -9.32 5.89 15.45
C ALA A 30 -7.86 6.06 14.97
N ALA A 31 -6.89 6.10 15.89
CA ALA A 31 -5.47 6.15 15.58
C ALA A 31 -5.00 4.93 14.77
N ARG A 32 -5.50 3.73 15.11
CA ARG A 32 -5.20 2.50 14.34
C ARG A 32 -5.73 2.58 12.92
N MET A 33 -6.97 3.03 12.73
CA MET A 33 -7.55 3.22 11.41
C MET A 33 -6.74 4.20 10.57
N ARG A 34 -6.27 5.30 11.17
CA ARG A 34 -5.37 6.26 10.51
C ARG A 34 -4.03 5.61 10.13
N ALA A 35 -3.40 4.87 11.04
CA ALA A 35 -2.13 4.19 10.78
C ALA A 35 -2.25 3.13 9.68
N GLN A 36 -3.35 2.38 9.66
CA GLN A 36 -3.68 1.38 8.63
C GLN A 36 -3.94 2.00 7.26
N ASN A 37 -4.26 3.31 7.21
CA ASN A 37 -4.48 4.06 5.97
C ASN A 37 -3.40 5.14 5.75
N ARG A 38 -2.12 4.74 5.86
CA ARG A 38 -0.96 5.63 5.69
C ARG A 38 -0.99 6.44 4.40
N PHE A 39 -1.36 5.81 3.28
CA PHE A 39 -1.47 6.46 1.98
C PHE A 39 -2.95 6.73 1.67
N GLN A 40 -3.38 7.98 1.85
CA GLN A 40 -4.77 8.39 1.72
C GLN A 40 -5.16 8.63 0.26
N THR A 41 -4.18 8.99 -0.58
CA THR A 41 -4.42 9.28 -2.01
C THR A 41 -3.38 8.63 -2.91
N GLY A 42 -3.75 8.41 -4.18
CA GLY A 42 -2.79 7.94 -5.19
C GLY A 42 -1.63 8.92 -5.43
N LEU A 43 -1.84 10.22 -5.19
CA LEU A 43 -0.78 11.23 -5.31
C LEU A 43 0.29 11.08 -4.23
N GLU A 44 -0.08 10.69 -3.01
CA GLU A 44 0.89 10.39 -1.94
C GLU A 44 1.75 9.18 -2.30
N ILE A 45 1.11 8.13 -2.84
CA ILE A 45 1.81 6.94 -3.33
C ILE A 45 2.77 7.32 -4.46
N ALA A 46 2.33 8.12 -5.43
CA ALA A 46 3.15 8.56 -6.55
C ALA A 46 4.35 9.40 -6.08
N LYS A 47 4.16 10.34 -5.15
CA LYS A 47 5.25 11.12 -4.54
C LYS A 47 6.23 10.22 -3.78
N TYR A 48 5.72 9.29 -2.98
CA TYR A 48 6.54 8.37 -2.20
C TYR A 48 7.37 7.43 -3.08
N THR A 49 6.75 6.79 -4.06
CA THR A 49 7.41 5.79 -4.92
C THR A 49 8.34 6.44 -5.96
N SER A 50 8.05 7.65 -6.44
CA SER A 50 8.97 8.38 -7.32
C SER A 50 10.27 8.76 -6.61
N ALA A 51 10.24 9.12 -5.33
CA ALA A 51 11.44 9.35 -4.53
C ALA A 51 12.29 8.08 -4.39
N ILE A 52 11.66 6.92 -4.15
CA ILE A 52 12.36 5.62 -4.10
C ILE A 52 13.04 5.32 -5.43
N MET A 53 12.32 5.47 -6.55
CA MET A 53 12.88 5.21 -7.88
C MET A 53 14.08 6.11 -8.17
N ARG A 54 14.02 7.39 -7.80
CA ARG A 54 15.14 8.33 -7.96
C ARG A 54 16.36 7.92 -7.13
N GLN A 55 16.15 7.50 -5.88
CA GLN A 55 17.23 6.96 -5.07
C GLN A 55 17.85 5.71 -5.72
N ASP A 56 17.01 4.80 -6.20
CA ASP A 56 17.48 3.56 -6.82
C ASP A 56 18.26 3.80 -8.12
N MET A 57 17.88 4.81 -8.90
CA MET A 57 18.66 5.26 -10.07
C MET A 57 20.05 5.77 -9.64
N ASN A 58 20.12 6.62 -8.62
CA ASN A 58 21.40 7.14 -8.11
C ASN A 58 22.30 6.00 -7.59
N ASP A 59 21.72 5.02 -6.90
CA ASP A 59 22.47 3.85 -6.41
C ASP A 59 23.03 3.01 -7.56
N TYR A 60 22.27 2.87 -8.66
CA TYR A 60 22.72 2.15 -9.85
C TYR A 60 23.82 2.91 -10.60
N ASP A 61 23.72 4.24 -10.71
CA ASP A 61 24.76 5.08 -11.33
C ASP A 61 26.10 4.95 -10.59
N GLN A 62 26.06 4.79 -9.26
CA GLN A 62 27.24 4.57 -8.43
C GLN A 62 27.75 3.13 -8.48
N ASN A 63 26.85 2.16 -8.62
CA ASN A 63 27.18 0.75 -8.69
C ASN A 63 26.18 -0.01 -9.57
N PRO A 64 26.56 -0.45 -10.78
CA PRO A 64 25.68 -1.19 -11.69
C PRO A 64 25.14 -2.52 -11.13
N SER A 65 25.76 -3.10 -10.09
CA SER A 65 25.20 -4.28 -9.42
C SER A 65 23.96 -3.95 -8.58
N SER A 66 23.70 -2.67 -8.29
CA SER A 66 22.54 -2.17 -7.52
C SER A 66 21.29 -2.00 -8.38
N TYR A 67 21.06 -2.91 -9.32
CA TYR A 67 19.91 -2.86 -10.23
C TYR A 67 18.59 -3.19 -9.52
N THR A 68 17.49 -2.91 -10.22
CA THR A 68 16.13 -3.14 -9.73
C THR A 68 15.42 -4.21 -10.56
N GLN A 69 14.39 -4.85 -9.99
CA GLN A 69 13.65 -5.91 -10.68
C GLN A 69 12.15 -5.76 -10.49
N SER A 70 11.40 -6.24 -11.47
CA SER A 70 9.94 -6.31 -11.42
C SER A 70 9.41 -7.55 -12.12
N LEU A 71 8.13 -7.81 -11.91
CA LEU A 71 7.35 -8.77 -12.68
C LEU A 71 6.03 -8.09 -13.02
N GLY A 72 5.51 -8.39 -14.21
CA GLY A 72 4.18 -7.96 -14.63
C GLY A 72 3.11 -8.48 -13.67
N CYS A 73 2.18 -7.63 -13.25
CA CYS A 73 1.01 -8.04 -12.48
C CYS A 73 -0.26 -7.58 -13.19
N TRP A 74 -1.07 -8.52 -13.68
CA TRP A 74 -2.30 -8.24 -14.42
C TRP A 74 -3.52 -7.98 -13.51
N HIS A 75 -3.39 -8.18 -12.20
CA HIS A 75 -4.45 -7.93 -11.22
C HIS A 75 -3.88 -7.54 -9.85
N GLY A 76 -4.64 -6.78 -9.07
CA GLY A 76 -4.25 -6.30 -7.75
C GLY A 76 -3.86 -7.42 -6.79
N PHE A 77 -4.64 -8.51 -6.76
CA PHE A 77 -4.34 -9.69 -5.97
C PHE A 77 -2.99 -10.35 -6.34
N ILE A 78 -2.65 -10.42 -7.62
CA ILE A 78 -1.36 -10.97 -8.07
C ILE A 78 -0.20 -10.07 -7.60
N GLY A 79 -0.36 -8.75 -7.72
CA GLY A 79 0.60 -7.79 -7.19
C GLY A 79 0.78 -7.89 -5.67
N GLN A 80 -0.32 -8.08 -4.94
CA GLN A 80 -0.32 -8.26 -3.49
C GLN A 80 0.45 -9.51 -3.07
N GLN A 81 0.12 -10.67 -3.65
CA GLN A 81 0.79 -11.93 -3.31
C GLN A 81 2.28 -11.87 -3.66
N LYS A 82 2.65 -11.22 -4.77
CA LYS A 82 4.06 -10.98 -5.11
C LYS A 82 4.80 -10.23 -4.00
N LEU A 83 4.24 -9.12 -3.52
CA LEU A 83 4.90 -8.30 -2.50
C LEU A 83 4.93 -8.99 -1.12
N ILE A 84 3.89 -9.74 -0.77
CA ILE A 84 3.88 -10.57 0.45
C ILE A 84 4.99 -11.63 0.37
N ALA A 85 5.11 -12.34 -0.76
CA ALA A 85 6.17 -13.34 -0.96
C ALA A 85 7.57 -12.71 -0.88
N ILE A 86 7.77 -11.53 -1.47
CA ILE A 86 9.03 -10.78 -1.38
C ILE A 86 9.37 -10.46 0.08
N LYS A 87 8.44 -9.90 0.85
CA LYS A 87 8.67 -9.59 2.28
C LYS A 87 8.97 -10.87 3.07
N LYS A 88 8.24 -11.95 2.81
CA LYS A 88 8.41 -13.23 3.51
C LYS A 88 9.78 -13.87 3.26
N HIS A 89 10.25 -13.89 2.01
CA HIS A 89 11.45 -14.65 1.63
C HIS A 89 12.73 -13.81 1.53
N HIS A 90 12.61 -12.50 1.31
CA HIS A 90 13.76 -11.60 1.15
C HIS A 90 13.84 -10.52 2.24
N GLY A 91 12.85 -10.43 3.12
CA GLY A 91 12.84 -9.48 4.26
C GLY A 91 12.64 -8.01 3.89
N THR A 92 12.82 -7.63 2.63
CA THR A 92 12.71 -6.23 2.17
C THR A 92 12.08 -6.13 0.79
N THR A 93 11.39 -5.03 0.53
CA THR A 93 10.88 -4.65 -0.80
C THR A 93 11.87 -3.79 -1.58
N ASN A 94 13.04 -3.47 -0.99
CA ASN A 94 14.06 -2.65 -1.65
C ASN A 94 14.46 -3.25 -3.01
N LYS A 95 14.63 -2.41 -4.03
CA LYS A 95 14.94 -2.80 -5.42
C LYS A 95 13.90 -3.72 -6.09
N ARG A 96 12.66 -3.79 -5.57
CA ARG A 96 11.57 -4.61 -6.12
C ARG A 96 10.35 -3.75 -6.47
N TYR A 97 9.93 -3.85 -7.73
CA TYR A 97 8.89 -3.00 -8.31
C TYR A 97 7.71 -3.81 -8.85
N LEU A 98 6.58 -3.13 -9.07
CA LEU A 98 5.49 -3.61 -9.91
C LEU A 98 5.72 -3.15 -11.35
N TYR A 99 5.44 -4.02 -12.31
CA TYR A 99 5.35 -3.66 -13.72
C TYR A 99 3.92 -3.85 -14.21
N LEU A 100 3.43 -2.87 -14.96
CA LEU A 100 2.10 -2.87 -15.54
C LEU A 100 2.26 -3.03 -17.05
N SER A 101 1.87 -4.20 -17.54
CA SER A 101 2.01 -4.58 -18.94
C SER A 101 0.77 -4.18 -19.73
N GLY A 102 0.94 -3.33 -20.75
CA GLY A 102 -0.13 -2.99 -21.70
C GLY A 102 -0.69 -4.22 -22.41
N TRP A 103 0.19 -5.15 -22.79
CA TRP A 103 -0.19 -6.44 -23.37
C TRP A 103 -1.13 -7.23 -22.45
N MET A 104 -0.81 -7.38 -21.16
CA MET A 104 -1.68 -8.11 -20.23
C MET A 104 -3.01 -7.39 -19.98
N ILE A 105 -3.03 -6.06 -20.05
CA ILE A 105 -4.27 -5.29 -19.96
C ILE A 105 -5.15 -5.57 -21.17
N ALA A 106 -4.60 -5.49 -22.39
CA ALA A 106 -5.32 -5.82 -23.61
C ALA A 106 -5.87 -7.25 -23.57
N ALA A 107 -5.05 -8.21 -23.13
CA ALA A 107 -5.41 -9.62 -23.13
C ALA A 107 -6.42 -10.02 -22.03
N LEU A 108 -6.40 -9.36 -20.86
CA LEU A 108 -7.10 -9.86 -19.66
C LEU A 108 -8.02 -8.85 -18.97
N ARG A 109 -7.92 -7.56 -19.29
CA ARG A 109 -8.55 -6.49 -18.49
C ARG A 109 -9.51 -5.60 -19.28
N SER A 110 -9.61 -5.79 -20.59
CA SER A 110 -10.56 -5.05 -21.40
C SER A 110 -11.99 -5.53 -21.17
N GLU A 111 -12.94 -4.60 -21.13
CA GLU A 111 -14.38 -4.89 -21.14
C GLU A 111 -14.83 -5.63 -22.42
N PHE A 112 -14.05 -5.53 -23.50
CA PHE A 112 -14.28 -6.24 -24.76
C PHE A 112 -13.81 -7.71 -24.74
N GLY A 113 -13.25 -8.19 -23.63
CA GLY A 113 -12.57 -9.48 -23.56
C GLY A 113 -11.14 -9.41 -24.14
N PRO A 114 -10.51 -10.56 -24.45
CA PRO A 114 -9.12 -10.59 -24.90
C PRO A 114 -8.91 -9.87 -26.24
N LEU A 115 -8.02 -8.87 -26.25
CA LEU A 115 -7.60 -8.13 -27.43
C LEU A 115 -6.10 -8.31 -27.70
N PRO A 116 -5.63 -8.16 -28.96
CA PRO A 116 -4.21 -8.04 -29.24
C PRO A 116 -3.66 -6.72 -28.70
N ASP A 117 -2.33 -6.68 -28.50
CA ASP A 117 -1.61 -5.51 -27.96
C ASP A 117 -1.46 -4.40 -29.00
N GLN A 118 -2.58 -3.74 -29.29
CA GLN A 118 -2.70 -2.68 -30.29
C GLN A 118 -3.43 -1.45 -29.74
N SER A 119 -3.47 -1.30 -28.41
CA SER A 119 -4.14 -0.18 -27.73
C SER A 119 -5.63 0.01 -28.08
N MET A 120 -6.35 -1.09 -28.38
CA MET A 120 -7.77 -1.04 -28.78
C MET A 120 -8.75 -1.14 -27.61
N HIS A 121 -8.29 -1.53 -26.41
CA HIS A 121 -9.11 -1.55 -25.20
C HIS A 121 -9.45 -0.13 -24.74
N GLU A 122 -10.49 -0.01 -23.94
CA GLU A 122 -10.83 1.22 -23.25
C GLU A 122 -9.64 1.73 -22.43
N LYS A 123 -9.16 2.94 -22.73
CA LYS A 123 -7.92 3.45 -22.11
C LYS A 123 -7.97 3.54 -20.58
N THR A 124 -9.17 3.53 -20.00
CA THR A 124 -9.43 3.52 -18.56
C THR A 124 -8.99 2.23 -17.86
N SER A 125 -8.85 1.09 -18.56
CA SER A 125 -8.36 -0.16 -17.93
C SER A 125 -6.93 -0.02 -17.38
N VAL A 126 -6.12 0.84 -18.01
CA VAL A 126 -4.73 1.13 -17.59
C VAL A 126 -4.69 1.78 -16.19
N PRO A 127 -5.26 2.99 -15.97
CA PRO A 127 -5.30 3.59 -14.63
C PRO A 127 -6.17 2.81 -13.64
N ALA A 128 -7.18 2.07 -14.10
CA ALA A 128 -7.97 1.19 -13.23
C ALA A 128 -7.09 0.09 -12.60
N LEU A 129 -6.23 -0.57 -13.39
CA LEU A 129 -5.30 -1.56 -12.86
C LEU A 129 -4.24 -0.93 -11.91
N ILE A 130 -3.77 0.28 -12.19
CA ILE A 130 -2.87 1.01 -11.25
C ILE A 130 -3.57 1.21 -9.90
N SER A 131 -4.80 1.72 -9.92
CA SER A 131 -5.59 1.97 -8.71
C SER A 131 -5.88 0.67 -7.94
N GLU A 132 -6.24 -0.39 -8.65
CA GLU A 132 -6.49 -1.71 -8.09
C GLU A 132 -5.24 -2.29 -7.41
N LEU A 133 -4.08 -2.27 -8.08
CA LEU A 133 -2.81 -2.73 -7.51
C LEU A 133 -2.51 -2.03 -6.18
N TYR A 134 -2.61 -0.71 -6.14
CA TYR A 134 -2.34 0.03 -4.91
C TYR A 134 -3.43 -0.16 -3.84
N THR A 135 -4.68 -0.39 -4.23
CA THR A 135 -5.75 -0.75 -3.28
C THR A 135 -5.43 -2.06 -2.58
N PHE A 136 -5.05 -3.10 -3.33
CA PHE A 136 -4.68 -4.39 -2.77
C PHE A 136 -3.41 -4.31 -1.90
N LEU A 137 -2.40 -3.53 -2.30
CA LEU A 137 -1.20 -3.33 -1.47
C LEU A 137 -1.51 -2.61 -0.16
N ARG A 138 -2.30 -1.52 -0.20
CA ARG A 138 -2.75 -0.81 1.01
C ARG A 138 -3.54 -1.71 1.94
N GLN A 139 -4.38 -2.58 1.38
CA GLN A 139 -5.15 -3.53 2.18
C GLN A 139 -4.26 -4.60 2.83
N ALA A 140 -3.17 -5.02 2.19
CA ALA A 140 -2.21 -5.92 2.82
C ALA A 140 -1.50 -5.26 4.02
N ASP A 141 -1.14 -3.98 3.89
CA ASP A 141 -0.58 -3.21 5.01
C ASP A 141 -1.59 -3.05 6.15
N ALA A 142 -2.85 -2.69 5.84
CA ALA A 142 -3.90 -2.55 6.83
C ALA A 142 -4.17 -3.85 7.60
N LYS A 143 -4.24 -4.99 6.89
CA LYS A 143 -4.40 -6.31 7.49
C LYS A 143 -3.25 -6.65 8.44
N TYR A 144 -2.00 -6.50 7.97
CA TYR A 144 -0.82 -6.82 8.76
C TYR A 144 -0.70 -5.93 10.01
N LEU A 145 -0.96 -4.63 9.87
CA LEU A 145 -1.02 -3.72 11.02
C LEU A 145 -2.14 -4.09 12.00
N GLY A 146 -3.30 -4.52 11.50
CA GLY A 146 -4.38 -5.04 12.34
C GLY A 146 -3.97 -6.26 13.16
N GLU A 147 -3.26 -7.21 12.55
CA GLU A 147 -2.70 -8.37 13.25
C GLU A 147 -1.70 -7.95 14.35
N LEU A 148 -0.85 -6.96 14.07
CA LEU A 148 0.08 -6.39 15.06
C LEU A 148 -0.66 -5.70 16.22
N PHE A 149 -1.69 -4.91 15.94
CA PHE A 149 -2.48 -4.26 16.98
C PHE A 149 -3.24 -5.27 17.86
N ASN A 150 -3.78 -6.34 17.27
CA ASN A 150 -4.42 -7.42 18.02
C ASN A 150 -3.40 -8.21 18.87
N ALA A 151 -2.16 -8.36 18.39
CA ALA A 151 -1.09 -8.95 19.18
C ALA A 151 -0.67 -8.03 20.34
N TYR A 152 -0.61 -6.72 20.09
CA TYR A 152 -0.33 -5.71 21.10
C TYR A 152 -1.37 -5.71 22.22
N ASP A 153 -2.68 -5.72 21.89
CA ASP A 153 -3.73 -5.77 22.92
C ASP A 153 -3.65 -7.04 23.77
N ARG A 154 -3.40 -8.20 23.15
CA ARG A 154 -3.23 -9.45 23.90
C ARG A 154 -2.02 -9.41 24.83
N ALA A 155 -0.95 -8.73 24.44
CA ALA A 155 0.22 -8.55 25.30
C ALA A 155 -0.12 -7.66 26.51
N GLU A 156 -0.82 -6.54 26.29
CA GLU A 156 -1.29 -5.66 27.36
C GLU A 156 -2.23 -6.39 28.34
N GLU A 157 -3.16 -7.21 27.83
CA GLU A 157 -4.07 -8.03 28.65
C GLU A 157 -3.35 -9.07 29.51
N MET A 158 -2.22 -9.60 29.02
CA MET A 158 -1.36 -10.53 29.76
C MET A 158 -0.40 -9.84 30.74
N GLY A 159 -0.41 -8.51 30.81
CA GLY A 159 0.45 -7.73 31.69
C GLY A 159 1.91 -7.62 31.23
N PHE A 160 2.16 -7.81 29.93
CA PHE A 160 3.47 -7.53 29.31
C PHE A 160 3.61 -6.07 28.89
#